data_AF-A0A8B6YLS8-F1
#
_entry.id   AF-A0A8B6YLS8-F1
#
_cell.length_a   1.000
_cell.length_b   1.000
_cell.length_c   1.000
_cell.angle_alpha   90.00
_cell.angle_beta   90.00
_cell.angle_gamma   90.00
#
_symmetry.space_group_name_H-M   'P 1'
#
loop_
_entity.id
_entity.type
_entity.pdbx_description
1 polymer ?
#
loop_
_entity_poly.entity_id
_entity_poly.type
_entity_poly.pdbx_seq_one_letter_code
_entity_poly.pdbx_strand_id
1 'polypeptide(L)'
;MAAAPQASGRGSVRKTRPLPVKTSLNNPYVTCWGALEREDMHFILQTLEDRFKSLGLQKIEDKRRKKKQSPLQKQSGDTWSMDMDTGEDSKEKKLEDNQQASGWTPAHIRKQLAIGVNEVTRALERNELLLALVCKSAKPAIITAHLVQLSVSRTVPACQVPRLSERIAPVIGLKCVLALGFRKNTAAFVEEVKAIIPRVPSLRVPWLPDRLEDPKENPETESLESQDKEILETSFEDLSKHKRKLADHQEAVVLQPLRIKKLIPNPNKIRKPPKSKKTT
;
A
#
# COMPACT_ATOMS: atom_id res chain seq x y z
N MET A 1 84.01 6.32 11.03
CA MET A 1 82.59 6.75 11.12
C MET A 1 81.78 5.92 10.13
N ALA A 2 81.30 4.74 10.55
CA ALA A 2 80.49 3.86 9.69
C ALA A 2 79.01 3.99 10.10
N ALA A 3 78.15 4.37 9.16
CA ALA A 3 76.73 4.60 9.37
C ALA A 3 75.98 3.27 9.57
N ALA A 4 75.06 3.25 10.54
CA ALA A 4 74.21 2.10 10.83
C ALA A 4 73.19 1.85 9.70
N PRO A 5 72.84 0.58 9.40
CA PRO A 5 71.86 0.27 8.36
C PRO A 5 70.45 0.65 8.83
N GLN A 6 69.75 1.45 8.02
CA GLN A 6 68.33 1.75 8.24
C GLN A 6 67.49 0.49 8.06
N ALA A 7 66.68 0.18 9.08
CA ALA A 7 65.69 -0.89 9.01
C ALA A 7 64.61 -0.54 7.97
N SER A 8 64.34 -1.47 7.04
CA SER A 8 63.22 -1.39 6.10
C SER A 8 61.90 -1.31 6.87
N GLY A 9 61.20 -0.17 6.79
CA GLY A 9 59.87 0.01 7.37
C GLY A 9 58.89 -1.03 6.82
N ARG A 10 58.55 -2.03 7.64
CA ARG A 10 57.46 -2.97 7.34
C ARG A 10 56.14 -2.20 7.43
N GLY A 11 55.64 -1.74 6.28
CA GLY A 11 54.29 -1.22 6.14
C GLY A 11 53.29 -2.29 6.58
N SER A 12 52.56 -2.02 7.66
CA SER A 12 51.46 -2.87 8.14
C SER A 12 50.32 -2.81 7.11
N VAL A 13 50.26 -3.81 6.24
CA VAL A 13 49.10 -4.04 5.37
C VAL A 13 47.94 -4.43 6.29
N ARG A 14 47.15 -3.43 6.70
CA ARG A 14 45.91 -3.64 7.47
C ARG A 14 45.03 -4.56 6.64
N LYS A 15 44.92 -5.83 7.04
CA LYS A 15 44.00 -6.81 6.43
C LYS A 15 42.59 -6.21 6.50
N THR A 16 42.05 -5.83 5.35
CA THR A 16 40.66 -5.38 5.21
C THR A 16 39.76 -6.51 5.72
N ARG A 17 38.95 -6.23 6.74
CA ARG A 17 38.03 -7.24 7.28
C ARG A 17 37.13 -7.72 6.14
N PRO A 18 36.97 -9.04 5.94
CA PRO A 18 36.08 -9.55 4.91
C PRO A 18 34.67 -9.02 5.18
N LEU A 19 34.03 -8.47 4.15
CA LEU A 19 32.68 -7.91 4.27
C LEU A 19 31.73 -9.03 4.72
N PRO A 20 31.07 -8.91 5.87
CA PRO A 20 30.11 -9.92 6.32
C PRO A 20 28.89 -9.87 5.40
N VAL A 21 28.84 -10.79 4.44
CA VAL A 21 27.71 -10.92 3.51
C VAL A 21 26.61 -11.73 4.19
N LYS A 22 25.45 -11.10 4.42
CA LYS A 22 24.24 -11.79 4.86
C LYS A 22 23.38 -12.09 3.65
N THR A 23 23.01 -13.35 3.48
CA THR A 23 22.00 -13.78 2.51
C THR A 23 20.62 -13.57 3.14
N SER A 24 19.81 -12.70 2.55
CA SER A 24 18.39 -12.55 2.93
C SER A 24 17.49 -13.10 1.84
N LEU A 25 16.39 -13.73 2.24
CA LEU A 25 15.30 -14.08 1.34
C LEU A 25 14.38 -12.86 1.26
N ASN A 26 14.48 -12.11 0.17
CA ASN A 26 13.59 -10.97 -0.07
C ASN A 26 12.38 -11.43 -0.89
N ASN A 27 11.20 -10.86 -0.59
CA ASN A 27 10.00 -11.13 -1.37
C ASN A 27 10.23 -10.73 -2.84
N PRO A 28 10.12 -11.66 -3.81
CA PRO A 28 10.31 -11.35 -5.22
C PRO A 28 9.16 -10.52 -5.81
N TYR A 29 7.99 -10.53 -5.17
CA TYR A 29 6.81 -9.87 -5.69
C TYR A 29 6.73 -8.42 -5.22
N VAL A 30 6.56 -7.51 -6.18
CA VAL A 30 6.35 -6.10 -5.92
C VAL A 30 4.90 -5.77 -6.23
N THR A 31 4.12 -5.38 -5.22
CA THR A 31 2.78 -4.85 -5.43
C THR A 31 2.88 -3.39 -5.83
N CYS A 32 2.67 -3.13 -7.12
CA CYS A 32 2.72 -1.79 -7.70
C CYS A 32 1.31 -1.25 -7.95
N TRP A 33 1.20 0.08 -7.96
CA TRP A 33 0.01 0.76 -8.46
C TRP A 33 -0.05 0.69 -9.99
N GLY A 34 -1.26 0.61 -10.54
CA GLY A 34 -1.47 0.76 -11.98
C GLY A 34 -1.03 2.14 -12.49
N ALA A 35 -0.55 2.18 -13.74
CA ALA A 35 -0.21 3.44 -14.39
C ALA A 35 -1.50 4.15 -14.82
N LEU A 36 -1.67 5.40 -14.37
CA LEU A 36 -2.79 6.25 -14.75
C LEU A 36 -2.35 7.22 -15.86
N GLU A 37 -3.13 7.31 -16.93
CA GLU A 37 -2.89 8.25 -18.01
C GLU A 37 -3.05 9.71 -17.56
N ARG A 38 -2.37 10.63 -18.26
CA ARG A 38 -2.40 12.05 -17.87
C ARG A 38 -3.78 12.66 -18.04
N GLU A 39 -4.48 12.31 -19.11
CA GLU A 39 -5.81 12.81 -19.43
C GLU A 39 -6.83 12.35 -18.38
N ASP A 40 -6.82 11.07 -18.05
CA ASP A 40 -7.68 10.51 -17.01
C ASP A 40 -7.36 11.06 -15.62
N MET A 41 -6.07 11.26 -15.29
CA MET A 41 -5.68 11.95 -14.07
C MET A 41 -6.30 13.36 -13.99
N HIS A 42 -6.21 14.14 -15.07
CA HIS A 42 -6.78 15.49 -15.11
C HIS A 42 -8.29 15.47 -14.99
N PHE A 43 -8.95 14.57 -15.72
CA PHE A 43 -10.40 14.36 -15.64
C PHE A 43 -10.85 14.03 -14.22
N ILE A 44 -10.20 13.06 -13.55
CA ILE A 44 -10.53 12.65 -12.19
C ILE A 44 -10.39 13.83 -11.22
N LEU A 45 -9.26 14.56 -11.28
CA LEU A 45 -9.00 15.67 -10.38
C LEU A 45 -10.01 16.81 -10.56
N GLN A 46 -10.30 17.18 -11.81
CA GLN A 46 -11.23 18.26 -12.13
C GLN A 46 -12.65 17.91 -11.72
N THR A 47 -13.12 16.72 -12.10
CA THR A 47 -14.47 16.22 -11.77
C THR A 47 -14.71 16.23 -10.26
N LEU A 48 -13.72 15.78 -9.48
CA LEU A 48 -13.82 15.81 -8.02
C LEU A 48 -13.75 17.23 -7.46
N GLU A 49 -12.83 18.06 -7.96
CA GLU A 49 -12.68 19.45 -7.52
C GLU A 49 -13.99 20.24 -7.71
N ASP A 50 -14.62 20.11 -8.87
CA ASP A 50 -15.87 20.80 -9.20
C ASP A 50 -17.03 20.29 -8.33
N ARG A 51 -17.09 18.97 -8.08
CA ARG A 51 -18.16 18.39 -7.26
C ARG A 51 -17.99 18.66 -5.77
N PHE A 52 -16.76 18.70 -5.26
CA PHE A 52 -16.53 19.13 -3.88
C PHE A 52 -16.91 20.61 -3.67
N LYS A 53 -16.65 21.47 -4.66
CA LYS A 53 -17.08 22.88 -4.65
C LYS A 53 -18.60 22.99 -4.70
N SER A 54 -19.28 22.26 -5.59
CA SER A 54 -20.74 22.32 -5.72
C SER A 54 -21.47 21.82 -4.48
N LEU A 55 -20.93 20.79 -3.82
CA LEU A 55 -21.49 20.25 -2.58
C LEU A 55 -21.14 21.08 -1.34
N GLY A 56 -20.21 22.03 -1.46
CA GLY A 56 -19.75 22.86 -0.35
C GLY A 56 -19.13 22.08 0.80
N LEU A 57 -18.54 20.91 0.54
CA LEU A 57 -17.97 20.07 1.59
C LEU A 57 -16.70 20.72 2.15
N GLN A 58 -16.79 21.29 3.35
CA GLN A 58 -15.66 21.93 4.02
C GLN A 58 -15.59 21.51 5.49
N LYS A 59 -14.36 21.31 5.95
CA LYS A 59 -14.05 21.16 7.37
C LYS A 59 -13.68 22.53 7.93
N ILE A 60 -14.55 23.08 8.76
CA ILE A 60 -14.30 24.34 9.47
C ILE A 60 -13.61 24.01 10.79
N GLU A 61 -12.33 24.36 10.90
CA GLU A 61 -11.60 24.27 12.17
C GLU A 61 -11.86 25.52 13.02
N ASP A 62 -12.32 25.31 14.25
CA ASP A 62 -12.50 26.41 15.19
C ASP A 62 -11.13 26.92 15.67
N LYS A 63 -10.73 28.09 15.15
CA LYS A 63 -9.48 28.75 15.52
C LYS A 63 -9.44 29.14 17.01
N ARG A 64 -10.59 29.21 17.70
CA ARG A 64 -10.65 29.61 19.12
C ARG A 64 -10.16 28.53 20.08
N ARG A 65 -10.29 27.24 19.73
CA ARG A 65 -9.78 26.13 20.57
C ARG A 65 -8.27 26.00 20.58
N LYS A 66 -7.57 26.47 19.53
CA LYS A 66 -6.10 26.49 19.48
C LYS A 66 -5.46 27.50 20.45
N LYS A 67 -6.22 28.44 21.01
CA LYS A 67 -5.73 29.41 22.02
C LYS A 67 -5.80 28.91 23.47
N LYS A 68 -6.35 27.72 23.74
CA LYS A 68 -6.52 27.18 25.12
C LYS A 68 -5.49 26.13 25.54
N GLN A 69 -4.35 26.03 24.85
CA GLN A 69 -3.19 25.34 25.41
C GLN A 69 -2.26 26.39 26.00
N SER A 70 -2.60 26.88 27.19
CA SER A 70 -1.65 27.61 28.03
C SER A 70 -0.54 26.63 28.47
N PRO A 71 0.72 27.07 28.55
CA PRO A 71 1.79 26.23 29.05
C PRO A 71 1.51 25.88 30.52
N LEU A 72 1.59 24.60 30.88
CA LEU A 72 1.59 24.14 32.27
C LEU A 72 2.73 24.84 33.01
N GLN A 73 2.38 25.87 33.77
CA GLN A 73 3.24 26.46 34.78
C GLN A 73 3.22 25.53 35.99
N LYS A 74 4.36 24.89 36.28
CA LYS A 74 4.60 24.15 37.51
C LYS A 74 4.44 25.08 38.71
N GLN A 75 3.41 24.85 39.53
CA GLN A 75 3.32 25.22 40.96
C GLN A 75 2.47 24.12 41.61
N SER A 76 3.05 23.14 42.33
CA SER A 76 3.43 23.18 43.74
C SER A 76 2.27 23.44 44.71
N GLY A 77 1.96 22.44 45.54
CA GLY A 77 1.47 22.64 46.91
C GLY A 77 -0.04 22.66 47.13
N ASP A 78 -0.52 21.57 47.74
CA ASP A 78 -1.43 21.52 48.90
C ASP A 78 -2.90 21.98 48.84
N THR A 79 -3.75 21.00 49.18
CA THR A 79 -5.01 21.06 49.94
C THR A 79 -6.34 21.38 49.22
N TRP A 80 -7.21 20.37 49.14
CA TRP A 80 -8.67 20.43 49.44
C TRP A 80 -9.25 19.00 49.41
N SER A 81 -9.54 18.36 50.55
CA SER A 81 -10.82 18.29 51.30
C SER A 81 -12.08 17.96 50.49
N MET A 82 -12.83 16.97 51.02
CA MET A 82 -14.17 16.53 50.62
C MET A 82 -15.20 17.65 50.76
N ASP A 83 -16.22 17.64 49.88
CA ASP A 83 -17.66 17.50 50.19
C ASP A 83 -18.51 17.97 49.00
N MET A 84 -19.35 17.09 48.44
CA MET A 84 -20.81 16.99 48.63
C MET A 84 -21.66 18.11 47.96
N ASP A 85 -22.26 17.70 46.83
CA ASP A 85 -23.70 17.66 46.59
C ASP A 85 -24.53 18.88 46.10
N THR A 86 -25.37 18.54 45.12
CA THR A 86 -26.69 19.08 44.74
C THR A 86 -26.86 20.53 44.29
N GLY A 87 -27.50 20.68 43.12
CA GLY A 87 -28.13 21.94 42.69
C GLY A 87 -28.58 21.93 41.22
N GLU A 88 -29.79 21.43 40.96
CA GLU A 88 -30.51 21.61 39.70
C GLU A 88 -30.85 23.08 39.42
N ASP A 89 -30.98 23.34 38.11
CA ASP A 89 -32.02 24.14 37.47
C ASP A 89 -31.86 25.64 37.13
N SER A 90 -32.23 25.87 35.86
CA SER A 90 -33.01 27.02 35.37
C SER A 90 -32.27 28.31 35.00
N LYS A 91 -32.00 28.49 33.69
CA LYS A 91 -32.88 29.27 32.79
C LYS A 91 -32.27 29.47 31.40
N GLU A 92 -33.11 29.18 30.40
CA GLU A 92 -32.98 29.58 29.02
C GLU A 92 -32.61 31.07 28.87
N LYS A 93 -31.51 31.33 28.16
CA LYS A 93 -31.41 32.49 27.29
C LYS A 93 -31.06 32.00 25.89
N LYS A 94 -32.08 31.90 25.05
CA LYS A 94 -31.92 32.00 23.59
C LYS A 94 -31.28 33.35 23.30
N LEU A 95 -30.00 33.31 22.93
CA LEU A 95 -29.39 34.32 22.09
C LEU A 95 -28.76 33.56 20.92
N GLU A 96 -29.41 33.70 19.78
CA GLU A 96 -28.81 33.42 18.47
C GLU A 96 -27.56 34.27 18.34
N ASP A 97 -26.40 33.63 18.42
CA ASP A 97 -25.17 34.21 17.92
C ASP A 97 -24.32 33.08 17.35
N ASN A 98 -24.37 32.96 16.02
CA ASN A 98 -23.48 32.28 15.07
C ASN A 98 -22.27 31.50 15.64
N GLN A 99 -22.52 30.51 16.49
CA GLN A 99 -21.53 29.49 16.81
C GLN A 99 -21.55 28.50 15.64
N GLN A 100 -20.85 28.84 14.55
CA GLN A 100 -20.53 27.85 13.52
C GLN A 100 -19.89 26.66 14.22
N ALA A 101 -20.66 25.59 14.39
CA ALA A 101 -20.22 24.42 15.11
C ALA A 101 -18.97 23.87 14.40
N SER A 102 -17.86 23.76 15.14
CA SER A 102 -16.62 23.20 14.62
C SER A 102 -16.91 21.81 14.04
N GLY A 103 -16.60 21.58 12.78
CA GLY A 103 -16.97 20.31 12.18
C GLY A 103 -17.01 20.30 10.66
N TRP A 104 -17.65 19.24 10.17
CA TRP A 104 -17.85 18.99 8.76
C TRP A 104 -19.19 19.56 8.30
N THR A 105 -19.15 20.43 7.31
CA THR A 105 -20.33 21.00 6.68
C THR A 105 -20.33 20.58 5.21
N PRO A 106 -21.37 19.90 4.68
CA PRO A 106 -22.47 19.26 5.39
C PRO A 106 -22.14 17.84 5.91
N ALA A 107 -22.66 17.50 7.10
CA ALA A 107 -22.34 16.25 7.80
C ALA A 107 -22.81 14.97 7.10
N HIS A 108 -23.92 15.02 6.35
CA HIS A 108 -24.46 13.87 5.64
C HIS A 108 -23.55 13.42 4.50
N ILE A 109 -22.95 14.37 3.76
CA ILE A 109 -21.99 14.09 2.69
C ILE A 109 -20.69 13.51 3.27
N ARG A 110 -20.23 14.02 4.41
CA ARG A 110 -19.03 13.49 5.07
C ARG A 110 -19.14 12.01 5.41
N LYS A 111 -20.33 11.53 5.83
CA LYS A 111 -20.54 10.10 6.15
C LYS A 111 -20.40 9.18 4.93
N GLN A 112 -20.58 9.72 3.72
CA GLN A 112 -20.45 8.98 2.46
C GLN A 112 -18.99 8.83 2.03
N LEU A 113 -18.06 9.58 2.63
CA LEU A 113 -16.64 9.58 2.29
C LEU A 113 -15.81 8.93 3.38
N ALA A 114 -14.73 8.27 2.97
CA ALA A 114 -13.64 7.83 3.84
C ALA A 114 -12.41 8.70 3.52
N ILE A 115 -11.92 9.47 4.49
CA ILE A 115 -10.81 10.41 4.28
C ILE A 115 -9.61 9.98 5.13
N GLY A 116 -8.48 9.77 4.47
CA GLY A 116 -7.24 9.32 5.09
C GLY A 116 -7.08 7.81 5.06
N VAL A 117 -5.83 7.37 5.22
CA VAL A 117 -5.44 5.96 5.05
C VAL A 117 -6.22 5.06 6.00
N ASN A 118 -6.32 5.42 7.28
CA ASN A 118 -7.00 4.59 8.28
C ASN A 118 -8.51 4.44 8.06
N GLU A 119 -9.18 5.48 7.54
CA GLU A 119 -10.61 5.37 7.23
C GLU A 119 -10.82 4.51 5.98
N VAL A 120 -9.98 4.69 4.97
CA VAL A 120 -10.02 3.91 3.74
C VAL A 120 -9.70 2.44 4.02
N THR A 121 -8.70 2.12 4.84
CA THR A 121 -8.41 0.73 5.22
C THR A 121 -9.58 0.07 5.92
N ARG A 122 -10.14 0.71 6.96
CA ARG A 122 -11.31 0.20 7.69
C ARG A 122 -12.51 0.00 6.78
N ALA A 123 -12.73 0.91 5.83
CA ALA A 123 -13.84 0.80 4.88
C ALA A 123 -13.60 -0.32 3.84
N LEU A 124 -12.36 -0.55 3.39
CA LEU A 124 -12.01 -1.72 2.57
C LEU A 124 -12.22 -3.02 3.34
N GLU A 125 -11.76 -3.10 4.59
CA GLU A 125 -11.93 -4.26 5.48
C GLU A 125 -13.40 -4.63 5.70
N ARG A 126 -14.30 -3.64 5.72
CA ARG A 126 -15.76 -3.84 5.83
C ARG A 126 -16.48 -3.99 4.50
N ASN A 127 -15.76 -3.95 3.37
CA ASN A 127 -16.35 -3.98 2.04
C ASN A 127 -17.38 -2.86 1.81
N GLU A 128 -17.12 -1.67 2.37
CA GLU A 128 -18.01 -0.51 2.30
C GLU A 128 -17.68 0.43 1.14
N LEU A 129 -16.56 0.26 0.43
CA LEU A 129 -16.12 1.18 -0.64
C LEU A 129 -16.55 0.74 -2.04
N LEU A 130 -16.81 1.73 -2.89
CA LEU A 130 -17.00 1.61 -4.35
C LEU A 130 -15.72 1.93 -5.12
N LEU A 131 -14.98 2.95 -4.67
CA LEU A 131 -13.78 3.45 -5.33
C LEU A 131 -12.81 3.97 -4.27
N ALA A 132 -11.53 3.67 -4.42
CA ALA A 132 -10.47 4.20 -3.57
C ALA A 132 -9.41 4.94 -4.39
N LEU A 133 -9.16 6.21 -4.06
CA LEU A 133 -8.15 7.05 -4.69
C LEU A 133 -7.05 7.35 -3.68
N VAL A 134 -5.81 7.17 -4.10
CA VAL A 134 -4.63 7.34 -3.25
C VAL A 134 -3.68 8.35 -3.85
N CYS A 135 -3.13 9.25 -3.04
CA CYS A 135 -2.20 10.25 -3.51
C CYS A 135 -0.78 9.67 -3.69
N LYS A 136 -0.12 9.98 -4.80
CA LYS A 136 1.29 9.62 -5.04
C LYS A 136 2.29 10.37 -4.14
N SER A 137 1.87 11.43 -3.45
CA SER A 137 2.75 12.21 -2.57
C SER A 137 3.03 11.57 -1.20
N ALA A 138 2.37 10.45 -0.87
CA ALA A 138 2.55 9.76 0.41
C ALA A 138 3.98 9.25 0.58
N LYS A 139 4.64 9.67 1.68
CA LYS A 139 5.97 9.22 2.06
C LYS A 139 5.95 8.74 3.52
N PRO A 140 6.44 7.52 3.82
CA PRO A 140 6.93 6.48 2.91
C PRO A 140 5.81 5.77 2.11
N ALA A 141 6.16 5.25 0.92
CA ALA A 141 5.20 4.59 0.02
C ALA A 141 4.49 3.37 0.65
N ILE A 142 5.14 2.72 1.63
CA ILE A 142 4.59 1.56 2.35
C ILE A 142 3.26 1.86 3.08
N ILE A 143 3.04 3.14 3.45
CA ILE A 143 1.77 3.59 4.06
C ILE A 143 0.60 3.40 3.10
N THR A 144 0.84 3.34 1.79
CA THR A 144 -0.23 3.18 0.81
C THR A 144 -0.18 1.83 0.09
N ALA A 145 0.97 1.16 0.07
CA ALA A 145 1.16 -0.10 -0.66
C ALA A 145 0.17 -1.20 -0.26
N HIS A 146 -0.20 -1.29 1.02
CA HIS A 146 -1.14 -2.30 1.50
C HIS A 146 -2.57 -2.12 0.95
N LEU A 147 -2.94 -0.90 0.54
CA LEU A 147 -4.25 -0.63 -0.05
C LEU A 147 -4.44 -1.35 -1.38
N VAL A 148 -3.36 -1.60 -2.14
CA VAL A 148 -3.42 -2.36 -3.40
C VAL A 148 -3.96 -3.76 -3.15
N GLN A 149 -3.35 -4.50 -2.21
CA GLN A 149 -3.75 -5.86 -1.88
C GLN A 149 -5.16 -5.93 -1.31
N LEU A 150 -5.49 -5.00 -0.39
CA LEU A 150 -6.83 -4.94 0.20
C LEU A 150 -7.91 -4.66 -0.87
N SER A 151 -7.64 -3.75 -1.81
CA SER A 151 -8.59 -3.39 -2.86
C SER A 151 -8.86 -4.55 -3.80
N VAL A 152 -7.81 -5.25 -4.25
CA VAL A 152 -7.94 -6.45 -5.10
C VAL A 152 -8.72 -7.55 -4.38
N SER A 153 -8.46 -7.78 -3.08
CA SER A 153 -9.18 -8.80 -2.29
C SER A 153 -10.69 -8.55 -2.18
N ARG A 154 -11.13 -7.30 -2.32
CA ARG A 154 -12.54 -6.89 -2.21
C ARG A 154 -13.13 -6.44 -3.54
N THR A 155 -12.42 -6.68 -4.64
CA THR A 155 -12.80 -6.25 -6.00
C THR A 155 -13.20 -4.78 -6.07
N VAL A 156 -12.48 -3.92 -5.34
CA VAL A 156 -12.70 -2.47 -5.35
C VAL A 156 -11.69 -1.83 -6.32
N PRO A 157 -12.13 -1.06 -7.32
CA PRO A 157 -11.21 -0.31 -8.18
C PRO A 157 -10.47 0.71 -7.32
N ALA A 158 -9.14 0.71 -7.42
CA ALA A 158 -8.31 1.65 -6.70
C ALA A 158 -7.17 2.17 -7.56
N CYS A 159 -6.93 3.47 -7.47
CA CYS A 159 -5.96 4.16 -8.31
C CYS A 159 -5.04 5.07 -7.50
N GLN A 160 -3.79 5.16 -7.94
CA GLN A 160 -2.90 6.20 -7.47
C GLN A 160 -3.01 7.44 -8.37
N VAL A 161 -3.45 8.56 -7.80
CA VAL A 161 -3.59 9.84 -8.49
C VAL A 161 -2.51 10.80 -7.95
N PRO A 162 -1.56 11.25 -8.78
CA PRO A 162 -0.59 12.26 -8.35
C PRO A 162 -1.28 13.61 -8.17
N ARG A 163 -0.77 14.44 -7.24
CA ARG A 163 -1.33 15.78 -6.91
C ARG A 163 -2.77 15.78 -6.38
N LEU A 164 -3.33 14.63 -6.02
CA LEU A 164 -4.66 14.52 -5.40
C LEU A 164 -4.76 15.42 -4.15
N SER A 165 -3.80 15.32 -3.25
CA SER A 165 -3.78 16.14 -2.03
C SER A 165 -3.66 17.62 -2.33
N GLU A 166 -2.92 18.04 -3.36
CA GLU A 166 -2.69 19.44 -3.68
C GLU A 166 -3.97 20.12 -4.19
N ARG A 167 -4.79 19.37 -4.94
CA ARG A 167 -6.05 19.88 -5.53
C ARG A 167 -7.23 19.75 -4.57
N ILE A 168 -7.38 18.60 -3.92
CA ILE A 168 -8.58 18.27 -3.16
C ILE A 168 -8.51 18.75 -1.70
N ALA A 169 -7.34 18.70 -1.07
CA ALA A 169 -7.21 19.14 0.33
C ALA A 169 -7.63 20.61 0.56
N PRO A 170 -7.22 21.60 -0.26
CA PRO A 170 -7.64 22.99 -0.03
C PRO A 170 -9.15 23.18 -0.22
N VAL A 171 -9.78 22.48 -1.16
CA VAL A 171 -11.23 22.56 -1.40
C VAL A 171 -12.02 22.07 -0.18
N ILE A 172 -11.54 21.02 0.46
CA ILE A 172 -12.18 20.40 1.63
C ILE A 172 -11.81 21.12 2.95
N GLY A 173 -10.85 22.06 2.94
CA GLY A 173 -10.36 22.70 4.17
C GLY A 173 -9.44 21.80 5.00
N LEU A 174 -8.74 20.86 4.36
CA LEU A 174 -7.74 20.00 4.98
C LEU A 174 -6.33 20.40 4.57
N LYS A 175 -5.33 20.05 5.41
CA LYS A 175 -3.92 20.23 5.06
C LYS A 175 -3.49 19.26 3.97
N CYS A 176 -3.78 17.98 4.15
CA CYS A 176 -3.41 16.92 3.23
C CYS A 176 -4.48 15.81 3.19
N VAL A 177 -4.67 15.22 2.02
CA VAL A 177 -5.52 14.04 1.79
C VAL A 177 -4.70 12.97 1.08
N LEU A 178 -4.21 11.98 1.82
CA LEU A 178 -3.37 10.91 1.27
C LEU A 178 -4.18 9.78 0.63
N ALA A 179 -5.38 9.53 1.13
CA ALA A 179 -6.30 8.54 0.60
C ALA A 179 -7.73 9.07 0.72
N LEU A 180 -8.56 8.74 -0.26
CA LEU A 180 -9.94 9.13 -0.37
C LEU A 180 -10.73 7.91 -0.85
N GLY A 181 -11.80 7.55 -0.15
CA GLY A 181 -12.69 6.45 -0.51
C GLY A 181 -14.12 6.92 -0.61
N PHE A 182 -14.84 6.39 -1.61
CA PHE A 182 -16.27 6.61 -1.79
C PHE A 182 -17.01 5.38 -1.29
N ARG A 183 -17.91 5.54 -0.32
CA ARG A 183 -18.67 4.42 0.24
C ARG A 183 -19.82 4.00 -0.68
N LYS A 184 -20.30 2.76 -0.56
CA LYS A 184 -21.42 2.21 -1.34
C LYS A 184 -22.75 2.96 -1.16
N ASN A 185 -22.92 3.61 -0.02
CA ASN A 185 -24.07 4.47 0.27
C ASN A 185 -23.87 5.94 -0.16
N THR A 186 -22.91 6.24 -1.05
CA THR A 186 -22.76 7.59 -1.61
C THR A 186 -23.89 7.87 -2.57
N ALA A 187 -24.81 8.77 -2.22
CA ALA A 187 -25.82 9.28 -3.14
C ALA A 187 -25.30 10.51 -3.90
N ALA A 188 -24.45 11.33 -3.27
CA ALA A 188 -24.01 12.61 -3.83
C ALA A 188 -22.89 12.49 -4.89
N PHE A 189 -22.23 11.33 -4.99
CA PHE A 189 -21.07 11.10 -5.85
C PHE A 189 -21.26 9.96 -6.86
N VAL A 190 -22.49 9.46 -7.05
CA VAL A 190 -22.76 8.27 -7.86
C VAL A 190 -22.32 8.46 -9.31
N GLU A 191 -22.67 9.59 -9.90
CA GLU A 191 -22.37 9.92 -11.30
C GLU A 191 -20.86 9.97 -11.54
N GLU A 192 -20.13 10.56 -10.60
CA GLU A 192 -18.70 10.81 -10.72
C GLU A 192 -17.93 9.51 -10.56
N VAL A 193 -18.33 8.71 -9.57
CA VAL A 193 -17.74 7.39 -9.35
C VAL A 193 -17.98 6.52 -10.59
N LYS A 194 -19.18 6.53 -11.17
CA LYS A 194 -19.48 5.80 -12.41
C LYS A 194 -18.65 6.28 -13.59
N ALA A 195 -18.38 7.59 -13.70
CA ALA A 195 -17.55 8.15 -14.76
C ALA A 195 -16.04 7.86 -14.58
N ILE A 196 -15.59 7.75 -13.32
CA ILE A 196 -14.18 7.52 -12.97
C ILE A 196 -13.79 6.05 -13.04
N ILE A 197 -14.62 5.12 -12.54
CA ILE A 197 -14.33 3.68 -12.51
C ILE A 197 -13.78 3.13 -13.84
N PRO A 198 -14.38 3.37 -15.03
CA PRO A 198 -13.89 2.81 -16.28
C PRO A 198 -12.52 3.36 -16.72
N ARG A 199 -12.09 4.50 -16.18
CA ARG A 199 -10.80 5.15 -16.46
C ARG A 199 -9.69 4.72 -15.49
N VAL A 200 -10.05 4.01 -14.43
CA VAL A 200 -9.10 3.55 -13.41
C VAL A 200 -8.42 2.28 -13.89
N PRO A 201 -7.07 2.21 -13.90
CA PRO A 201 -6.36 0.99 -14.27
C PRO A 201 -6.66 -0.13 -13.26
N SER A 202 -6.84 -1.34 -13.78
CA SER A 202 -7.00 -2.54 -12.96
C SER A 202 -5.73 -2.83 -12.16
N LEU A 203 -5.90 -3.18 -10.89
CA LEU A 203 -4.80 -3.58 -10.01
C LEU A 203 -4.60 -5.09 -10.10
N ARG A 204 -3.37 -5.53 -10.33
CA ARG A 204 -3.00 -6.95 -10.36
C ARG A 204 -2.08 -7.30 -9.19
N VAL A 205 -2.39 -8.38 -8.49
CA VAL A 205 -1.55 -8.95 -7.43
C VAL A 205 -1.21 -10.40 -7.82
N PRO A 206 0.06 -10.78 -8.01
CA PRO A 206 0.43 -12.05 -8.63
C PRO A 206 -0.11 -13.33 -7.98
N TRP A 207 -0.45 -13.28 -6.69
CA TRP A 207 -0.98 -14.43 -5.93
C TRP A 207 -2.48 -14.35 -5.66
N LEU A 208 -3.15 -13.27 -6.09
CA LEU A 208 -4.60 -13.17 -6.05
C LEU A 208 -5.09 -13.31 -7.50
N PRO A 209 -5.77 -14.41 -7.84
CA PRO A 209 -6.30 -14.57 -9.18
C PRO A 209 -7.25 -13.41 -9.48
N ASP A 210 -7.07 -12.80 -10.66
CA ASP A 210 -8.03 -11.85 -11.19
C ASP A 210 -9.33 -12.65 -11.40
N ARG A 211 -10.33 -12.46 -10.53
CA ARG A 211 -11.63 -13.15 -10.62
C ARG A 211 -12.46 -12.68 -11.83
N LEU A 212 -11.81 -12.02 -12.78
CA LEU A 212 -12.35 -11.39 -13.98
C LEU A 212 -11.85 -12.11 -15.24
N GLU A 213 -11.59 -13.41 -15.13
CA GLU A 213 -11.62 -14.31 -16.28
C GLU A 213 -13.07 -14.77 -16.43
N ASP A 214 -13.90 -13.96 -17.10
CA ASP A 214 -14.89 -14.58 -17.98
C ASP A 214 -14.09 -15.40 -19.00
N PRO A 215 -14.44 -16.66 -19.29
CA PRO A 215 -13.73 -17.47 -20.27
C PRO A 215 -14.00 -16.89 -21.66
N LYS A 216 -13.25 -15.85 -22.03
CA LYS A 216 -13.23 -15.37 -23.40
C LYS A 216 -12.30 -16.28 -24.17
N GLU A 217 -12.91 -17.27 -24.81
CA GLU A 217 -12.33 -18.02 -25.92
C GLU A 217 -11.59 -17.05 -26.85
N ASN A 218 -10.28 -17.17 -26.90
CA ASN A 218 -9.49 -16.65 -28.01
C ASN A 218 -8.50 -17.76 -28.39
N PRO A 219 -8.87 -18.68 -29.31
CA PRO A 219 -7.89 -19.56 -29.93
C PRO A 219 -7.18 -18.74 -31.01
N GLU A 220 -6.18 -17.95 -30.62
CA GLU A 220 -5.20 -17.47 -31.58
C GLU A 220 -4.12 -18.54 -31.73
N THR A 221 -4.39 -19.37 -32.73
CA THR A 221 -3.42 -20.13 -33.52
C THR A 221 -2.14 -19.32 -33.74
N GLU A 222 -1.11 -19.56 -32.93
CA GLU A 222 0.27 -19.40 -33.37
C GLU A 222 0.76 -20.74 -33.90
N SER A 223 0.92 -20.76 -35.22
CA SER A 223 1.52 -21.79 -36.04
C SER A 223 2.89 -22.20 -35.50
N LEU A 224 2.97 -23.45 -35.06
CA LEU A 224 4.21 -24.10 -34.64
C LEU A 224 4.85 -24.74 -35.88
N GLU A 225 5.84 -24.08 -36.47
CA GLU A 225 6.71 -24.68 -37.49
C GLU A 225 7.66 -25.68 -36.80
N SER A 226 7.34 -26.95 -37.00
CA SER A 226 8.22 -28.06 -37.37
C SER A 226 9.67 -28.12 -36.88
N GLN A 227 9.95 -29.22 -36.17
CA GLN A 227 11.21 -30.02 -36.16
C GLN A 227 12.39 -29.32 -35.47
N ASP A 228 12.87 -29.79 -34.31
CA ASP A 228 13.68 -31.01 -34.23
C ASP A 228 13.54 -31.74 -32.88
N LYS A 229 13.43 -33.06 -32.97
CA LYS A 229 13.61 -34.00 -31.87
C LYS A 229 15.04 -34.57 -31.96
N GLU A 230 15.90 -34.33 -30.97
CA GLU A 230 16.96 -35.28 -30.64
C GLU A 230 17.38 -35.22 -29.15
N ILE A 231 16.77 -36.13 -28.37
CA ILE A 231 17.38 -37.07 -27.41
C ILE A 231 18.41 -36.51 -26.39
N LEU A 232 18.03 -36.48 -25.11
CA LEU A 232 18.67 -37.33 -24.08
C LEU A 232 17.81 -37.36 -22.81
N GLU A 233 17.02 -38.43 -22.74
CA GLU A 233 16.38 -38.94 -21.53
C GLU A 233 17.44 -39.38 -20.51
N THR A 234 17.30 -38.92 -19.27
CA THR A 234 17.71 -39.71 -18.10
C THR A 234 16.58 -39.68 -17.08
N SER A 235 15.78 -40.75 -17.12
CA SER A 235 15.19 -41.50 -16.00
C SER A 235 14.61 -40.74 -14.81
N PHE A 236 13.31 -40.90 -14.57
CA PHE A 236 12.81 -41.43 -13.29
C PHE A 236 11.38 -41.96 -13.49
N GLU A 237 11.26 -43.27 -13.65
CA GLU A 237 10.02 -43.99 -13.35
C GLU A 237 10.01 -44.28 -11.85
N ASP A 238 8.98 -43.86 -11.13
CA ASP A 238 8.24 -44.82 -10.32
C ASP A 238 6.78 -44.41 -10.16
N LEU A 239 5.91 -45.31 -10.60
CA LEU A 239 4.46 -45.22 -10.58
C LEU A 239 3.97 -45.91 -9.29
N SER A 240 3.57 -45.14 -8.28
CA SER A 240 2.71 -45.70 -7.22
C SER A 240 1.32 -45.10 -7.30
N LYS A 241 0.45 -45.79 -8.03
CA LYS A 241 -1.01 -45.61 -8.08
C LYS A 241 -1.59 -45.81 -6.69
N HIS A 242 -2.32 -44.85 -6.13
CA HIS A 242 -3.40 -45.11 -5.18
C HIS A 242 -4.61 -44.21 -5.49
N LYS A 243 -5.72 -44.89 -5.78
CA LYS A 243 -7.01 -44.38 -6.22
C LYS A 243 -7.85 -44.02 -5.00
N ARG A 244 -8.20 -42.75 -4.81
CA ARG A 244 -9.38 -42.33 -4.03
C ARG A 244 -10.00 -41.10 -4.68
N LYS A 245 -11.29 -41.23 -5.04
CA LYS A 245 -12.12 -40.18 -5.63
C LYS A 245 -12.48 -39.16 -4.53
N LEU A 246 -12.15 -37.90 -4.75
CA LEU A 246 -12.83 -36.76 -4.13
C LEU A 246 -12.95 -35.69 -5.23
N ALA A 247 -14.19 -35.36 -5.59
CA ALA A 247 -14.45 -34.22 -6.46
C ALA A 247 -14.19 -32.96 -5.65
N ASP A 248 -13.18 -32.19 -6.05
CA ASP A 248 -13.02 -30.81 -5.61
C ASP A 248 -12.33 -30.03 -6.72
N HIS A 249 -12.89 -28.87 -7.05
CA HIS A 249 -12.37 -27.96 -8.06
C HIS A 249 -11.03 -27.38 -7.57
N GLN A 250 -9.94 -28.13 -7.73
CA GLN A 250 -8.59 -27.61 -7.54
C GLN A 250 -8.06 -27.18 -8.90
N GLU A 251 -8.19 -25.89 -9.19
CA GLU A 251 -7.32 -25.25 -10.19
C GLU A 251 -5.87 -25.55 -9.80
N ALA A 252 -5.15 -26.23 -10.68
CA ALA A 252 -3.76 -26.57 -10.48
C ALA A 252 -2.95 -25.27 -10.38
N VAL A 253 -2.58 -24.87 -9.16
CA VAL A 253 -1.71 -23.71 -8.92
C VAL A 253 -0.34 -24.01 -9.53
N VAL A 254 -0.08 -23.45 -10.71
CA VAL A 254 1.22 -23.55 -11.38
C VAL A 254 2.22 -22.68 -10.62
N LEU A 255 3.00 -23.30 -9.74
CA LEU A 255 4.07 -22.63 -9.00
C LEU A 255 5.19 -22.25 -9.97
N GLN A 256 5.53 -20.96 -10.05
CA GLN A 256 6.68 -20.51 -10.79
C GLN A 256 7.99 -20.86 -10.04
N PRO A 257 9.00 -21.40 -10.73
CA PRO A 257 10.28 -21.71 -10.10
C PRO A 257 10.97 -20.44 -9.62
N LEU A 258 11.49 -20.48 -8.39
CA LEU A 258 12.19 -19.34 -7.79
C LEU A 258 13.47 -19.03 -8.58
N ARG A 259 13.58 -17.79 -9.10
CA ARG A 259 14.80 -17.30 -9.73
C ARG A 259 15.80 -16.86 -8.65
N ILE A 260 16.83 -17.67 -8.41
CA ILE A 260 17.95 -17.32 -7.53
C ILE A 260 18.76 -16.20 -8.20
N LYS A 261 18.59 -14.95 -7.76
CA LYS A 261 19.31 -13.80 -8.35
C LYS A 261 20.82 -13.85 -8.12
N LYS A 262 21.26 -14.41 -7.00
CA LYS A 262 22.69 -14.51 -6.66
C LYS A 262 22.92 -15.65 -5.67
N LEU A 263 23.66 -16.66 -6.09
CA LEU A 263 24.13 -17.72 -5.20
C LEU A 263 25.43 -17.26 -4.54
N ILE A 264 25.37 -16.94 -3.24
CA ILE A 264 26.54 -16.56 -2.45
C ILE A 264 27.09 -17.84 -1.81
N PRO A 265 28.34 -18.25 -2.12
CA PRO A 265 28.94 -19.41 -1.49
C PRO A 265 28.99 -19.26 0.03
N ASN A 266 28.57 -20.29 0.75
CA ASN A 266 28.68 -20.32 2.21
C ASN A 266 30.17 -20.23 2.61
N PRO A 267 30.61 -19.17 3.33
CA PRO A 267 32.01 -18.98 3.68
C PRO A 267 32.56 -20.06 4.63
N ASN A 268 31.69 -20.78 5.34
CA ASN A 268 32.08 -21.86 6.24
C ASN A 268 32.19 -23.23 5.55
N LYS A 269 31.89 -23.32 4.25
CA LYS A 269 31.92 -24.58 3.50
C LYS A 269 33.15 -24.66 2.60
N ILE A 270 34.21 -25.31 3.11
CA ILE A 270 35.41 -25.64 2.31
C ILE A 270 35.00 -26.62 1.21
N ARG A 271 35.06 -26.19 -0.06
CA ARG A 271 34.82 -27.07 -1.21
C ARG A 271 36.03 -27.97 -1.40
N LYS A 272 35.83 -29.29 -1.37
CA LYS A 272 36.87 -30.24 -1.80
C LYS A 272 37.15 -30.00 -3.28
N PRO A 273 38.43 -30.00 -3.71
CA PRO A 273 38.75 -29.87 -5.14
C PRO A 273 38.08 -31.02 -5.91
N PRO A 274 37.60 -30.77 -7.14
CA PRO A 274 37.06 -31.84 -7.99
C PRO A 274 38.15 -32.89 -8.19
N LYS A 275 37.79 -34.17 -8.03
CA LYS A 275 38.70 -35.30 -8.30
C LYS A 275 39.13 -35.20 -9.76
N SER A 276 40.39 -34.84 -10.02
CA SER A 276 40.95 -34.92 -11.36
C SER A 276 40.87 -36.38 -11.82
N LYS A 277 40.24 -36.60 -12.98
CA LYS A 277 40.38 -37.85 -13.72
C LYS A 277 41.87 -37.98 -14.05
N LYS A 278 42.52 -39.05 -13.58
CA LYS A 278 43.86 -39.42 -14.03
C LYS A 278 43.76 -39.73 -15.52
N THR A 279 44.33 -38.87 -16.36
CA THR A 279 44.67 -39.22 -17.74
C THR A 279 45.90 -40.12 -17.70
N THR A 280 45.75 -41.34 -18.21
CA THR A 280 46.83 -42.23 -18.60
C THR A 280 47.43 -41.73 -19.91
#